data_AF-A0A523VWD4-F1
#
_entry.id   AF-A0A523VWD4-F1
#
_cell.length_a   1.000
_cell.length_b   1.000
_cell.length_c   1.000
_cell.angle_alpha   90.00
_cell.angle_beta   90.00
_cell.angle_gamma   90.00
#
_symmetry.space_group_name_H-M   'P 1'
#
loop_
_entity.id
_entity.type
_entity.pdbx_description
1 polymer ?
#
loop_
_entity_poly.entity_id
_entity_poly.type
_entity_poly.pdbx_seq_one_letter_code
_entity_poly.pdbx_strand_id
1 'polypeptide(L)'
;MENFQKAVNFDKKHVNSWNSMGLAFEAKGEYDNALKNLNKSIEIDPNFSIGWFNIGNVYKLKEEYDMAIENYTKATEGDPEFAKAWFFMGCAYFDKKDYNSAIQYIENAIKIDPNLGQDINPIIKNLKADLDKFKEILSLSFITR
;
A
#
# COMPACT_ATOMS: atom_id res chain seq x y z
N MET A 1 -5.56 -19.33 31.47
CA MET A 1 -4.91 -19.20 30.15
C MET A 1 -5.82 -19.67 29.01
N GLU A 2 -6.56 -20.78 29.15
CA GLU A 2 -7.45 -21.31 28.10
C GLU A 2 -8.57 -20.34 27.65
N ASN A 3 -9.22 -19.62 28.58
CA ASN A 3 -10.29 -18.67 28.24
C ASN A 3 -9.80 -17.43 27.48
N PHE A 4 -8.58 -16.94 27.80
CA PHE A 4 -7.96 -15.82 27.09
C PHE A 4 -7.60 -16.21 25.66
N GLN A 5 -7.04 -17.41 25.45
CA GLN A 5 -6.74 -17.91 24.11
C GLN A 5 -8.02 -18.11 23.27
N LYS A 6 -9.11 -18.59 23.89
CA LYS A 6 -10.42 -18.71 23.21
C LYS A 6 -10.98 -17.36 22.79
N ALA A 7 -10.91 -16.34 23.65
CA ALA A 7 -11.35 -14.97 23.33
C ALA A 7 -10.51 -14.38 22.18
N VAL A 8 -9.18 -14.42 22.27
CA VAL A 8 -8.27 -13.94 21.22
C VAL A 8 -8.52 -14.65 19.88
N ASN A 9 -8.74 -15.97 19.90
CA ASN A 9 -9.03 -16.73 18.69
C ASN A 9 -10.39 -16.36 18.09
N PHE A 10 -11.39 -16.08 18.93
CA PHE A 10 -12.71 -15.66 18.50
C PHE A 10 -12.66 -14.29 17.82
N ASP A 11 -11.96 -13.33 18.42
CA ASP A 11 -11.79 -11.98 17.88
C ASP A 11 -11.04 -12.01 16.54
N LYS A 12 -9.95 -12.78 16.44
CA LYS A 12 -9.21 -12.98 15.17
C LYS A 12 -10.08 -13.59 14.06
N LYS A 13 -10.94 -14.56 14.40
CA LYS A 13 -11.88 -15.15 13.44
C LYS A 13 -12.88 -14.10 12.95
N HIS A 14 -13.32 -13.21 13.83
CA HIS A 14 -14.24 -12.14 13.50
C HIS A 14 -13.58 -11.10 12.58
N VAL A 15 -12.35 -10.64 12.90
CA VAL A 15 -11.53 -9.75 12.05
C VAL A 15 -11.38 -10.32 10.64
N ASN A 16 -10.93 -11.58 10.53
CA ASN A 16 -10.73 -12.23 9.24
C ASN A 16 -12.03 -12.38 8.44
N SER A 17 -13.16 -12.65 9.11
CA SER A 17 -14.45 -12.81 8.44
C SER A 17 -14.95 -11.51 7.81
N TRP A 18 -14.84 -10.38 8.53
CA TRP A 18 -15.17 -9.06 7.98
C TRP A 18 -14.26 -8.69 6.81
N ASN A 19 -12.96 -8.97 6.95
CA ASN A 19 -12.00 -8.73 5.88
C ASN A 19 -12.32 -9.56 4.61
N SER A 20 -12.57 -10.86 4.75
CA SER A 20 -12.94 -11.73 3.63
C SER A 20 -14.24 -11.28 2.96
N MET A 21 -15.22 -10.80 3.74
CA MET A 21 -16.46 -10.27 3.17
C MET A 21 -16.23 -8.97 2.39
N GLY A 22 -15.35 -8.10 2.89
CA GLY A 22 -14.91 -6.90 2.17
C GLY A 22 -14.29 -7.24 0.82
N LEU A 23 -13.34 -8.18 0.78
CA LEU A 23 -12.72 -8.67 -0.45
C LEU A 23 -13.73 -9.30 -1.42
N ALA A 24 -14.76 -10.00 -0.91
CA ALA A 24 -15.81 -10.56 -1.75
C ALA A 24 -16.69 -9.48 -2.42
N PHE A 25 -16.91 -8.34 -1.76
CA PHE A 25 -17.58 -7.19 -2.38
C PHE A 25 -16.66 -6.43 -3.35
N GLU A 26 -15.38 -6.29 -3.03
CA GLU A 26 -14.38 -5.72 -3.94
C GLU A 26 -14.33 -6.50 -5.26
N ALA A 27 -14.29 -7.84 -5.19
CA ALA A 27 -14.28 -8.71 -6.36
C ALA A 27 -15.54 -8.57 -7.24
N LYS A 28 -16.63 -8.02 -6.70
CA LYS A 28 -17.88 -7.70 -7.42
C LYS A 28 -17.92 -6.25 -7.93
N GLY A 29 -16.91 -5.43 -7.64
CA GLY A 29 -16.90 -4.00 -7.93
C GLY A 29 -17.76 -3.17 -6.97
N GLU A 30 -18.26 -3.74 -5.89
CA GLU A 30 -19.10 -3.04 -4.91
C GLU A 30 -18.22 -2.36 -3.85
N TYR A 31 -17.48 -1.32 -4.25
CA TYR A 31 -16.42 -0.74 -3.42
C TYR A 31 -16.88 -0.14 -2.09
N ASP A 32 -18.04 0.50 -2.03
CA ASP A 32 -18.54 1.07 -0.76
C ASP A 32 -18.95 -0.03 0.23
N ASN A 33 -19.52 -1.14 -0.26
CA ASN A 33 -19.79 -2.32 0.55
C ASN A 33 -18.49 -3.02 0.98
N ALA A 34 -17.47 -3.04 0.11
CA ALA A 34 -16.15 -3.53 0.47
C ALA A 34 -15.57 -2.73 1.63
N LEU A 35 -15.50 -1.40 1.50
CA LEU A 35 -15.00 -0.50 2.54
C LEU A 35 -15.74 -0.64 3.87
N LYS A 36 -17.08 -0.72 3.83
CA LYS A 36 -17.91 -0.92 5.03
C LYS A 36 -17.51 -2.17 5.81
N ASN A 37 -17.19 -3.26 5.12
CA ASN A 37 -16.82 -4.53 5.77
C ASN A 37 -15.34 -4.56 6.17
N LEU A 38 -14.45 -4.03 5.35
CA LEU A 38 -13.04 -3.90 5.69
C LEU A 38 -12.84 -2.99 6.92
N ASN A 39 -13.57 -1.86 7.02
CA ASN A 39 -13.51 -0.95 8.16
C ASN A 39 -13.91 -1.64 9.47
N LYS A 40 -14.90 -2.54 9.45
CA LYS A 40 -15.23 -3.33 10.65
C LYS A 40 -14.07 -4.21 11.11
N SER A 41 -13.25 -4.73 10.19
CA SER A 41 -12.10 -5.57 10.56
C SER A 41 -11.05 -4.77 11.33
N ILE A 42 -10.75 -3.54 10.90
CA ILE A 42 -9.78 -2.65 11.58
C ILE A 42 -10.35 -1.96 12.83
N GLU A 43 -11.68 -1.79 12.92
CA GLU A 43 -12.34 -1.35 14.17
C GLU A 43 -12.17 -2.38 15.30
N ILE A 44 -12.18 -3.67 14.95
CA ILE A 44 -11.97 -4.77 15.90
C ILE A 44 -10.48 -4.93 16.23
N ASP A 45 -9.61 -4.88 15.21
CA ASP A 45 -8.16 -4.95 15.37
C ASP A 45 -7.45 -3.84 14.58
N PRO A 46 -7.18 -2.68 15.21
CA PRO A 46 -6.49 -1.57 14.57
C PRO A 46 -5.06 -1.89 14.10
N ASN A 47 -4.45 -2.98 14.58
CA ASN A 47 -3.12 -3.42 14.16
C ASN A 47 -3.17 -4.45 13.01
N PHE A 48 -4.35 -4.72 12.45
CA PHE A 48 -4.50 -5.68 11.38
C PHE A 48 -4.02 -5.12 10.04
N SER A 49 -2.71 -5.21 9.79
CA SER A 49 -2.04 -4.65 8.60
C SER A 49 -2.65 -5.09 7.28
N ILE A 50 -3.12 -6.34 7.18
CA ILE A 50 -3.79 -6.85 5.99
C ILE A 50 -5.13 -6.13 5.73
N GLY A 51 -5.88 -5.80 6.78
CA GLY A 51 -7.13 -5.04 6.67
C GLY A 51 -6.89 -3.65 6.11
N TRP A 52 -5.93 -2.92 6.68
CA TRP A 52 -5.50 -1.61 6.17
C TRP A 52 -5.01 -1.67 4.71
N PHE A 53 -4.22 -2.69 4.36
CA PHE A 53 -3.76 -2.90 2.98
C PHE A 53 -4.93 -3.10 2.01
N ASN A 54 -5.93 -3.91 2.38
CA ASN A 54 -7.09 -4.14 1.52
C ASN A 54 -7.95 -2.88 1.36
N ILE A 55 -8.09 -2.06 2.42
CA ILE A 55 -8.76 -0.75 2.31
C ILE A 55 -8.00 0.15 1.32
N GLY A 56 -6.67 0.17 1.41
CA GLY A 56 -5.81 0.89 0.46
C GLY A 56 -6.03 0.46 -0.98
N ASN A 57 -6.14 -0.86 -1.24
CA ASN A 57 -6.44 -1.39 -2.58
C ASN A 57 -7.79 -0.90 -3.11
N VAL A 58 -8.82 -0.91 -2.27
CA VAL A 58 -10.15 -0.44 -2.69
C VAL A 58 -10.12 1.05 -3.03
N TYR A 59 -9.47 1.88 -2.23
CA TYR A 59 -9.32 3.31 -2.57
C TYR A 59 -8.50 3.53 -3.84
N LYS A 60 -7.43 2.74 -4.07
CA LYS A 60 -6.67 2.79 -5.30
C LYS A 60 -7.52 2.43 -6.52
N LEU A 61 -8.38 1.40 -6.42
CA LEU A 61 -9.33 1.02 -7.47
C LEU A 61 -10.36 2.12 -7.75
N LYS A 62 -10.70 2.93 -6.74
CA LYS A 62 -11.54 4.14 -6.88
C LYS A 62 -10.76 5.36 -7.38
N GLU A 63 -9.47 5.23 -7.68
CA GLU A 63 -8.55 6.32 -8.05
C GLU A 63 -8.40 7.41 -6.94
N GLU A 64 -8.78 7.08 -5.71
CA GLU A 64 -8.64 7.93 -4.52
C GLU A 64 -7.25 7.72 -3.90
N TYR A 65 -6.20 8.11 -4.63
CA TYR A 65 -4.83 7.72 -4.30
C TYR A 65 -4.32 8.24 -2.94
N ASP A 66 -4.78 9.41 -2.48
CA ASP A 66 -4.41 9.93 -1.15
C ASP A 66 -4.92 9.02 -0.02
N MET A 67 -6.17 8.59 -0.12
CA MET A 67 -6.76 7.63 0.81
C MET A 67 -6.06 6.28 0.72
N ALA A 68 -5.69 5.84 -0.49
CA ALA A 68 -4.93 4.60 -0.66
C ALA A 68 -3.58 4.66 0.06
N ILE A 69 -2.82 5.75 -0.11
CA ILE A 69 -1.52 5.98 0.52
C ILE A 69 -1.64 6.00 2.05
N GLU A 70 -2.63 6.69 2.61
CA GLU A 70 -2.86 6.72 4.06
C GLU A 70 -3.07 5.31 4.63
N ASN A 71 -3.91 4.51 3.96
CA ASN A 71 -4.21 3.15 4.40
C ASN A 71 -3.04 2.19 4.20
N TYR A 72 -2.27 2.32 3.12
CA TYR A 72 -1.02 1.56 2.98
C TYR A 72 0.02 1.96 4.04
N THR A 73 0.09 3.25 4.41
CA THR A 73 0.97 3.72 5.48
C THR A 73 0.59 3.03 6.80
N LYS A 74 -0.71 3.00 7.15
CA LYS A 74 -1.21 2.27 8.32
C LYS A 74 -0.85 0.79 8.30
N ALA A 75 -0.94 0.14 7.14
CA ALA A 75 -0.50 -1.25 6.98
C ALA A 75 1.00 -1.43 7.29
N THR A 76 1.84 -0.51 6.83
CA THR A 76 3.30 -0.54 7.09
C THR A 76 3.66 -0.15 8.52
N GLU A 77 2.86 0.66 9.20
CA GLU A 77 3.03 0.97 10.62
C GLU A 77 2.76 -0.26 11.50
N GLY A 78 1.73 -1.06 11.15
CA GLY A 78 1.42 -2.30 11.85
C GLY A 78 2.37 -3.46 11.52
N ASP A 79 2.86 -3.52 10.28
CA ASP A 79 3.87 -4.49 9.84
C ASP A 79 4.89 -3.82 8.89
N PRO A 80 6.04 -3.37 9.42
CA PRO A 80 7.09 -2.74 8.62
C PRO A 80 7.70 -3.65 7.54
N GLU A 81 7.60 -4.97 7.68
CA GLU A 81 8.13 -5.95 6.72
C GLU A 81 7.07 -6.36 5.69
N PHE A 82 5.91 -5.68 5.65
CA PHE A 82 4.87 -5.96 4.68
C PHE A 82 5.21 -5.38 3.29
N ALA A 83 6.11 -6.05 2.56
CA ALA A 83 6.64 -5.60 1.27
C ALA A 83 5.56 -5.19 0.25
N LYS A 84 4.42 -5.90 0.20
CA LYS A 84 3.31 -5.56 -0.70
C LYS A 84 2.70 -4.19 -0.38
N ALA A 85 2.55 -3.82 0.89
CA ALA A 85 2.00 -2.52 1.24
C ALA A 85 2.93 -1.38 0.77
N TRP A 86 4.25 -1.53 0.96
CA TRP A 86 5.25 -0.60 0.42
C TRP A 86 5.18 -0.47 -1.09
N PHE A 87 5.08 -1.61 -1.80
CA PHE A 87 5.03 -1.64 -3.25
C PHE A 87 3.78 -0.92 -3.79
N PHE A 88 2.60 -1.27 -3.27
CA PHE A 88 1.34 -0.66 -3.72
C PHE A 88 1.23 0.82 -3.32
N MET A 89 1.83 1.23 -2.21
CA MET A 89 1.99 2.64 -1.88
C MET A 89 2.84 3.36 -2.93
N GLY A 90 3.96 2.78 -3.33
CA GLY A 90 4.78 3.32 -4.42
C GLY A 90 4.01 3.39 -5.76
N CYS A 91 3.18 2.40 -6.08
CA CYS A 91 2.28 2.47 -7.23
C CYS A 91 1.26 3.62 -7.10
N ALA A 92 0.67 3.84 -5.93
CA ALA A 92 -0.27 4.95 -5.74
C ALA A 92 0.41 6.32 -5.92
N TYR A 93 1.65 6.48 -5.43
CA TYR A 93 2.44 7.69 -5.73
C TYR A 93 2.78 7.84 -7.22
N PHE A 94 3.04 6.72 -7.92
CA PHE A 94 3.26 6.73 -9.36
C PHE A 94 2.02 7.21 -10.11
N ASP A 95 0.83 6.72 -9.73
CA ASP A 95 -0.45 7.12 -10.32
C ASP A 95 -0.74 8.61 -10.07
N LYS A 96 -0.30 9.14 -8.91
CA LYS A 96 -0.29 10.59 -8.59
C LYS A 96 0.79 11.39 -9.34
N LYS A 97 1.65 10.75 -10.14
CA LYS A 97 2.80 11.35 -10.83
C LYS A 97 3.88 11.90 -9.89
N ASP A 98 3.88 11.50 -8.62
CA ASP A 98 4.99 11.74 -7.71
C ASP A 98 6.01 10.61 -7.85
N TYR A 99 6.82 10.71 -8.90
CA TYR A 99 7.76 9.66 -9.27
C TYR A 99 8.91 9.51 -8.26
N ASN A 100 9.29 10.57 -7.52
CA ASN A 100 10.36 10.45 -6.52
C ASN A 100 9.89 9.57 -5.35
N SER A 101 8.68 9.85 -4.82
CA SER A 101 8.08 9.03 -3.77
C SER A 101 7.82 7.60 -4.25
N ALA A 102 7.33 7.43 -5.48
CA ALA A 102 7.10 6.11 -6.08
C ALA A 102 8.38 5.25 -6.08
N ILE A 103 9.50 5.81 -6.57
CA ILE A 103 10.80 5.13 -6.59
C ILE A 103 11.21 4.74 -5.16
N GLN A 104 11.15 5.67 -4.22
CA GLN A 104 11.57 5.43 -2.84
C GLN A 104 10.81 4.26 -2.20
N TYR A 105 9.48 4.23 -2.32
CA TYR A 105 8.68 3.18 -1.69
C TYR A 105 8.79 1.84 -2.39
N ILE A 106 8.98 1.81 -3.72
CA ILE A 106 9.24 0.57 -4.45
C ILE A 106 10.64 0.02 -4.12
N GLU A 107 11.66 0.88 -3.99
CA GLU A 107 13.00 0.49 -3.53
C GLU A 107 12.96 -0.15 -2.13
N ASN A 108 12.17 0.41 -1.21
CA ASN A 108 11.94 -0.18 0.11
C ASN A 108 11.28 -1.56 0.02
N ALA A 109 10.24 -1.71 -0.81
CA ALA A 109 9.57 -2.99 -1.01
C ALA A 109 10.52 -4.07 -1.53
N ILE A 110 11.37 -3.74 -2.52
CA ILE A 110 12.38 -4.64 -3.10
C ILE A 110 13.46 -5.00 -2.07
N LYS A 111 13.83 -4.08 -1.18
CA LYS A 111 14.78 -4.36 -0.11
C LYS A 111 14.25 -5.43 0.86
N ILE A 112 12.95 -5.40 1.15
CA ILE A 112 12.29 -6.35 2.05
C ILE A 112 12.07 -7.69 1.33
N ASP A 113 11.46 -7.66 0.14
CA ASP A 113 11.23 -8.83 -0.70
C ASP A 113 11.79 -8.59 -2.12
N PRO A 114 13.02 -9.04 -2.40
CA PRO A 114 13.64 -8.89 -3.72
C PRO A 114 12.86 -9.54 -4.86
N ASN A 115 12.02 -10.54 -4.58
CA ASN A 115 11.24 -11.22 -5.62
C ASN A 115 10.04 -10.39 -6.07
N LEU A 116 9.50 -9.52 -5.19
CA LEU A 116 8.30 -8.72 -5.49
C LEU A 116 8.52 -7.73 -6.64
N GLY A 117 9.76 -7.29 -6.85
CA GLY A 117 10.10 -6.31 -7.88
C GLY A 117 11.24 -6.73 -8.79
N GLN A 118 11.50 -8.04 -8.95
CA GLN A 118 12.58 -8.51 -9.82
C GLN A 118 12.47 -7.94 -11.25
N ASP A 119 11.25 -7.89 -11.79
CA ASP A 119 10.97 -7.36 -13.13
C ASP A 119 10.90 -5.83 -13.17
N ILE A 120 10.60 -5.19 -12.04
CA ILE A 120 10.36 -3.74 -11.94
C ILE A 120 11.63 -2.98 -11.58
N ASN A 121 12.58 -3.62 -10.89
CA ASN A 121 13.83 -3.01 -10.45
C ASN A 121 14.63 -2.34 -11.60
N PRO A 122 14.78 -2.96 -12.79
CA PRO A 122 15.43 -2.29 -13.92
C PRO A 122 14.68 -1.02 -14.36
N ILE A 123 13.34 -1.07 -14.37
CA ILE A 123 12.48 0.04 -14.79
C ILE A 123 12.62 1.23 -13.82
N ILE A 124 12.58 0.96 -12.51
CA ILE A 124 12.72 1.98 -11.47
C ILE A 124 14.10 2.64 -11.50
N LYS A 125 15.17 1.87 -11.75
CA LYS A 125 16.51 2.42 -11.92
C LYS A 125 16.62 3.34 -13.13
N ASN A 126 16.02 2.96 -14.27
CA ASN A 126 16.01 3.80 -15.45
C ASN A 126 15.21 5.10 -15.21
N LEU A 127 14.02 4.98 -14.61
CA LEU A 127 13.19 6.15 -14.26
C LEU A 127 13.94 7.12 -13.33
N LYS A 128 14.66 6.60 -12.33
CA LYS A 128 15.49 7.40 -11.42
C LYS A 128 16.58 8.17 -12.18
N ALA A 129 17.33 7.47 -13.04
CA ALA A 129 18.39 8.08 -13.84
C ALA A 129 17.85 9.18 -14.78
N ASP A 130 16.71 8.94 -15.42
CA ASP A 130 16.07 9.92 -16.30
C ASP A 130 15.61 11.16 -15.52
N LEU A 131 15.01 10.98 -14.34
CA LEU A 131 14.60 12.09 -13.48
C LEU A 131 15.79 12.90 -12.99
N ASP A 132 16.89 12.26 -12.60
CA ASP A 132 18.10 12.94 -12.13
C ASP A 132 18.76 13.74 -13.26
N LYS A 133 18.86 13.15 -14.45
CA LYS A 133 19.34 13.84 -15.66
C LYS A 133 18.45 15.04 -16.01
N PHE A 134 17.14 14.90 -15.92
CA PHE A 134 16.21 16.00 -16.19
C PHE A 134 16.38 17.15 -15.19
N LYS A 135 16.55 16.85 -13.89
CA LYS A 135 16.83 17.84 -12.84
C LYS A 135 18.15 18.58 -13.09
N GLU A 136 19.20 17.86 -13.51
CA GLU A 136 20.50 18.46 -13.84
C GLU A 136 20.40 19.43 -15.02
N ILE A 137 19.70 19.04 -16.10
CA ILE A 137 19.51 19.92 -17.26
C ILE A 137 18.75 21.19 -16.86
N LEU A 138 17.70 21.05 -16.04
CA LEU A 138 16.94 22.20 -15.54
C LEU A 138 17.83 23.14 -14.73
N SER A 139 18.63 22.63 -13.78
CA SER A 139 19.47 23.48 -12.94
C SER A 139 20.50 24.26 -13.77
N LEU A 140 21.11 23.63 -14.78
CA LEU A 140 22.05 24.29 -15.70
C LEU A 140 21.35 25.36 -16.55
N SER A 141 20.11 25.14 -16.98
CA SER A 141 19.34 26.10 -17.78
C SER A 141 18.97 27.38 -17.01
N PHE A 142 18.84 27.30 -15.69
CA PHE A 142 18.61 28.46 -14.82
C PHE A 142 19.90 29.21 -14.46
N ILE A 143 21.06 28.54 -14.49
CA ILE A 143 22.37 29.16 -14.25
C ILE A 143 22.87 29.92 -15.49
N THR A 144 22.40 29.54 -16.68
CA THR A 144 22.85 30.08 -17.98
C THR A 144 21.94 31.19 -18.55
N ARG A 145 20.94 31.64 -17.79
CA ARG A 145 20.11 32.83 -18.07
C ARG A 145 20.38 33.93 -17.06
#